data_AF-A0A1A0HI87-F1
#
_entry.id   AF-A0A1A0HI87-F1
#
_cell.length_a   1.000
_cell.length_b   1.000
_cell.length_c   1.000
_cell.angle_alpha   90.00
_cell.angle_beta   90.00
_cell.angle_gamma   90.00
#
_symmetry.space_group_name_H-M   'P 1'
#
loop_
_entity.id
_entity.type
_entity.pdbx_description
1 polymer ?
#
loop_
_entity_poly.entity_id
_entity_poly.type
_entity_poly.pdbx_seq_one_letter_code
_entity_poly.pdbx_strand_id
1 'polypeptide(L)'
;MSAPPAYAPTTNSTYTLASEQDHSQHHGEISRASFVPTSIHKAVYDSLCELYSIVTVTETVENAFVKDFVTDKEKYTSTIMRLVNQCQILLESFHASPTHEKILREILPDLAGDHSNLLRVVAAKFSLHAPLAIDRLTKKVPATIEHFHKHVELAEPTEKPAASEAASGLPARAIHKLAAASARLVAEATGNFITLMDAVKLNYNTKLQLHPLLSNLVISLNELVTRENSQAVALEFPGKLKLVSWLIKLNNLSDNDTLSSDDLELFLLDLDTSYHGFYDSLE
;
A
#
# COMPACT_ATOMS: atom_id res chain seq x y z
N MET A 1 -16.13 -87.16 52.32
CA MET A 1 -15.80 -86.40 51.09
C MET A 1 -16.60 -85.11 51.14
N SER A 2 -15.98 -84.03 51.61
CA SER A 2 -16.64 -82.73 51.75
C SER A 2 -16.37 -81.92 50.49
N ALA A 3 -17.42 -81.54 49.79
CA ALA A 3 -17.35 -80.76 48.56
C ALA A 3 -16.67 -79.40 48.80
N PRO A 4 -15.90 -78.87 47.83
CA PRO A 4 -15.38 -77.51 47.92
C PRO A 4 -16.55 -76.51 47.96
N PRO A 5 -16.39 -75.36 48.65
CA PRO A 5 -17.44 -74.37 48.80
C PRO A 5 -17.92 -73.86 47.42
N ALA A 6 -19.22 -73.57 47.33
CA ALA A 6 -19.85 -73.08 46.11
C ALA A 6 -19.17 -71.79 45.63
N TYR A 7 -18.77 -71.77 44.36
CA TYR A 7 -18.28 -70.58 43.68
C TYR A 7 -19.37 -69.49 43.75
N ALA A 8 -19.07 -68.40 44.44
CA ALA A 8 -19.96 -67.25 44.50
C ALA A 8 -20.14 -66.66 43.08
N PRO A 9 -21.34 -66.21 42.70
CA PRO A 9 -21.54 -65.56 41.41
C PRO A 9 -20.76 -64.26 41.41
N THR A 10 -19.75 -64.13 40.56
CA THR A 10 -19.02 -62.88 40.36
C THR A 10 -19.94 -61.91 39.63
N THR A 11 -20.80 -61.19 40.35
CA THR A 11 -21.68 -60.17 39.78
C THR A 11 -21.05 -58.79 39.71
N ASN A 12 -19.83 -58.60 40.19
CA ASN A 12 -19.13 -57.33 40.04
C ASN A 12 -17.83 -57.60 39.29
N SER A 13 -17.88 -57.42 37.97
CA SER A 13 -16.70 -56.97 37.23
C SER A 13 -16.29 -55.65 37.88
N THR A 14 -15.38 -55.71 38.85
CA THR A 14 -14.73 -54.53 39.40
C THR A 14 -13.72 -54.06 38.36
N TYR A 15 -14.23 -53.52 37.26
CA TYR A 15 -13.50 -52.54 36.48
C TYR A 15 -13.48 -51.26 37.30
N THR A 16 -12.64 -51.23 38.32
CA THR A 16 -12.19 -49.96 38.88
C THR A 16 -11.22 -49.40 37.84
N LEU A 17 -11.68 -48.44 37.04
CA LEU A 17 -10.76 -47.56 36.33
C LEU A 17 -9.75 -47.09 37.37
N ALA A 18 -8.47 -47.34 37.12
CA ALA A 18 -7.40 -46.74 37.89
C ALA A 18 -7.53 -45.23 37.76
N SER A 19 -8.25 -44.61 38.69
CA SER A 19 -8.29 -43.19 38.88
C SER A 19 -6.99 -42.80 39.56
N GLU A 20 -5.91 -42.73 38.79
CA GLU A 20 -4.78 -41.85 39.08
C GLU A 20 -3.81 -41.81 37.90
N GLN A 21 -3.73 -40.61 37.31
CA GLN A 21 -2.60 -40.06 36.55
C GLN A 21 -2.47 -40.36 35.05
N ASP A 22 -3.57 -40.31 34.31
CA ASP A 22 -3.51 -39.69 32.98
C ASP A 22 -4.84 -39.03 32.62
N HIS A 23 -4.99 -37.76 32.99
CA HIS A 23 -6.18 -36.96 32.67
C HIS A 23 -6.17 -36.52 31.19
N SER A 24 -6.11 -37.46 30.27
CA SER A 24 -6.51 -37.20 28.88
C SER A 24 -8.04 -37.27 28.81
N GLN A 25 -8.67 -36.11 29.03
CA GLN A 25 -10.13 -35.92 28.90
C GLN A 25 -10.59 -36.23 27.46
N HIS A 26 -10.82 -37.51 27.15
CA HIS A 26 -11.23 -37.94 25.81
C HIS A 26 -12.73 -37.71 25.52
N HIS A 27 -13.54 -37.26 26.49
CA HIS A 27 -15.01 -37.15 26.36
C HIS A 27 -15.59 -35.82 26.88
N GLY A 28 -14.83 -34.72 26.80
CA GLY A 28 -15.42 -33.40 27.04
C GLY A 28 -16.42 -33.08 25.93
N GLU A 29 -17.72 -33.10 26.21
CA GLU A 29 -18.73 -32.63 25.26
C GLU A 29 -18.47 -31.15 24.97
N ILE A 30 -18.02 -30.85 23.75
CA ILE A 30 -17.75 -29.49 23.30
C ILE A 30 -19.11 -28.82 23.03
N SER A 31 -19.63 -28.12 24.03
CA SER A 31 -20.84 -27.31 23.87
C SER A 31 -20.50 -25.96 23.24
N ARG A 32 -21.40 -25.41 22.40
CA ARG A 32 -21.20 -24.10 21.73
C ARG A 32 -20.82 -22.96 22.71
N ALA A 33 -21.30 -23.05 23.95
CA ALA A 33 -21.01 -22.09 25.01
C ALA A 33 -19.53 -22.09 25.45
N SER A 34 -18.78 -23.18 25.21
CA SER A 34 -17.35 -23.26 25.59
C SER A 34 -16.43 -22.54 24.60
N PHE A 35 -16.86 -22.32 23.35
CA PHE A 35 -16.05 -21.67 22.31
C PHE A 35 -16.34 -20.17 22.16
N VAL A 36 -17.59 -19.76 22.40
CA VAL A 36 -18.03 -18.36 22.27
C VAL A 36 -18.88 -17.98 23.49
N PRO A 37 -18.25 -17.58 24.61
CA PRO A 37 -18.97 -17.37 25.87
C PRO A 37 -19.82 -16.09 25.86
N THR A 38 -19.44 -15.09 25.07
CA THR A 38 -20.11 -13.77 25.04
C THR A 38 -20.39 -13.33 23.60
N SER A 39 -21.45 -12.54 23.41
CA SER A 39 -21.79 -11.90 22.12
C SER A 39 -20.60 -11.13 21.50
N ILE A 40 -19.72 -10.56 22.34
CA ILE A 40 -18.52 -9.83 21.92
C ILE A 40 -17.47 -10.79 21.32
N HIS A 41 -17.27 -11.99 21.89
CA HIS A 41 -16.39 -13.00 21.27
C HIS A 41 -16.91 -13.38 19.88
N LYS A 42 -18.24 -13.51 19.73
CA LYS A 42 -18.84 -13.79 18.43
C LYS A 42 -18.49 -12.71 17.40
N ALA A 43 -18.63 -11.44 17.77
CA ALA A 43 -18.31 -10.32 16.88
C ALA A 43 -16.83 -10.29 16.46
N VAL A 44 -15.91 -10.59 17.40
CA VAL A 44 -14.47 -10.71 17.10
C VAL A 44 -14.21 -11.86 16.13
N TYR A 45 -14.82 -13.03 16.36
CA TYR A 45 -14.69 -14.17 15.45
C TYR A 45 -15.28 -13.86 14.07
N ASP A 46 -16.44 -13.22 13.98
CA ASP A 46 -17.04 -12.82 12.71
C ASP A 46 -16.11 -11.87 11.94
N SER A 47 -15.45 -10.94 12.63
CA SER A 47 -14.46 -10.03 12.03
C SER A 47 -13.16 -10.74 11.61
N LEU A 48 -12.70 -11.73 12.38
CA LEU A 48 -11.57 -12.59 12.00
C LEU A 48 -11.89 -13.45 10.79
N CYS A 49 -13.11 -13.96 10.68
CA CYS A 49 -13.59 -14.70 9.50
C CYS A 49 -13.59 -13.82 8.25
N GLU A 50 -14.04 -12.57 8.37
CA GLU A 50 -14.01 -11.62 7.26
C GLU A 50 -12.56 -11.32 6.83
N LEU A 51 -11.66 -11.09 7.80
CA LEU A 51 -10.24 -10.91 7.51
C LEU A 51 -9.64 -12.15 6.79
N TYR A 52 -9.96 -13.36 7.26
CA TYR A 52 -9.52 -14.60 6.62
C TYR A 52 -10.03 -14.71 5.17
N SER A 53 -11.29 -14.34 4.94
CA SER A 53 -11.89 -14.30 3.60
C SER A 53 -11.14 -13.33 2.69
N ILE A 54 -10.90 -12.10 3.14
CA ILE A 54 -10.19 -11.07 2.37
C ILE A 54 -8.77 -11.52 2.01
N VAL A 55 -8.02 -12.08 2.96
CA VAL A 55 -6.65 -12.57 2.70
C VAL A 55 -6.67 -13.69 1.65
N THR A 56 -7.61 -14.63 1.76
CA THR A 56 -7.75 -15.74 0.81
C THR A 56 -8.11 -15.24 -0.59
N VAL A 57 -9.09 -14.34 -0.70
CA VAL A 57 -9.49 -13.75 -1.98
C VAL A 57 -8.34 -12.97 -2.60
N THR A 58 -7.63 -12.16 -1.80
CA THR A 58 -6.47 -11.40 -2.26
C THR A 58 -5.40 -12.33 -2.86
N GLU A 59 -5.09 -13.45 -2.19
CA GLU A 59 -4.13 -14.44 -2.69
C GLU A 59 -4.56 -15.03 -4.04
N THR A 60 -5.86 -15.36 -4.19
CA THR A 60 -6.37 -15.90 -5.45
C THR A 60 -6.33 -14.88 -6.59
N VAL A 61 -6.63 -13.61 -6.31
CA VAL A 61 -6.60 -12.52 -7.29
C VAL A 61 -5.16 -12.21 -7.71
N GLU A 62 -4.22 -12.16 -6.76
CA GLU A 62 -2.79 -11.99 -7.06
C GLU A 62 -2.27 -13.14 -7.93
N ASN A 63 -2.58 -14.39 -7.58
CA ASN A 63 -2.18 -15.55 -8.38
C ASN A 63 -2.82 -15.56 -9.78
N ALA A 64 -4.07 -15.13 -9.90
CA ALA A 64 -4.74 -15.03 -11.20
C ALA A 64 -4.10 -13.95 -12.09
N PHE A 65 -3.68 -12.83 -11.49
CA PHE A 65 -2.97 -11.77 -12.18
C PHE A 65 -1.58 -12.23 -12.64
N VAL A 66 -0.80 -12.88 -11.77
CA VAL A 66 0.54 -13.42 -12.10
C VAL A 66 0.48 -14.47 -13.22
N LYS A 67 -0.63 -15.19 -13.34
CA LYS A 67 -0.86 -16.20 -14.39
C LYS A 67 -1.50 -15.64 -15.66
N ASP A 68 -1.62 -14.32 -15.80
CA ASP A 68 -2.27 -13.63 -16.93
C ASP A 68 -3.74 -14.03 -17.18
N PHE A 69 -4.44 -14.57 -16.17
CA PHE A 69 -5.89 -14.81 -16.27
C PHE A 69 -6.70 -13.51 -16.22
N VAL A 70 -6.16 -12.47 -15.58
CA VAL A 70 -6.75 -11.13 -15.53
C VAL A 70 -5.98 -10.20 -16.45
N THR A 71 -6.51 -9.99 -17.65
CA THR A 71 -5.86 -9.17 -18.71
C THR A 71 -6.05 -7.67 -18.49
N ASP A 72 -7.11 -7.29 -17.76
CA ASP A 72 -7.46 -5.90 -17.46
C ASP A 72 -6.74 -5.42 -16.19
N LYS A 73 -5.64 -4.69 -16.39
CA LYS A 73 -4.79 -4.17 -15.31
C LYS A 73 -5.52 -3.17 -14.42
N GLU A 74 -6.44 -2.38 -14.97
CA GLU A 74 -7.18 -1.37 -14.21
C GLU A 74 -8.19 -2.03 -13.27
N LYS A 75 -8.91 -3.04 -13.74
CA LYS A 75 -9.83 -3.83 -12.90
C LYS A 75 -9.12 -4.56 -11.78
N TYR A 76 -7.95 -5.16 -12.05
CA TYR A 76 -7.12 -5.77 -11.01
C TYR A 76 -6.73 -4.73 -9.95
N THR A 77 -6.20 -3.58 -10.39
CA THR A 77 -5.72 -2.51 -9.49
C THR A 77 -6.84 -2.01 -8.59
N SER A 78 -8.01 -1.70 -9.15
CA SER A 78 -9.19 -1.26 -8.42
C SER A 78 -9.69 -2.30 -7.41
N THR A 79 -9.68 -3.58 -7.80
CA THR A 79 -10.10 -4.68 -6.93
C THR A 79 -9.16 -4.86 -5.73
N ILE A 80 -7.85 -4.85 -5.96
CA ILE A 80 -6.86 -4.97 -4.87
C ILE A 80 -6.89 -3.73 -3.96
N MET A 81 -7.01 -2.52 -4.50
CA MET A 81 -7.17 -1.31 -3.67
C MET A 81 -8.40 -1.40 -2.77
N ARG A 82 -9.52 -1.89 -3.30
CA ARG A 82 -10.74 -2.09 -2.53
C ARG A 82 -10.52 -3.12 -1.41
N LEU A 83 -9.90 -4.26 -1.70
CA LEU A 83 -9.60 -5.30 -0.71
C LEU A 83 -8.63 -4.82 0.37
N VAL A 84 -7.61 -4.04 -0.01
CA VAL A 84 -6.67 -3.41 0.93
C VAL A 84 -7.42 -2.44 1.86
N ASN A 85 -8.28 -1.59 1.31
CA ASN A 85 -9.08 -0.65 2.12
C ASN A 85 -10.01 -1.39 3.09
N GLN A 86 -10.68 -2.44 2.63
CA GLN A 86 -11.52 -3.29 3.48
C GLN A 86 -10.73 -3.93 4.63
N CYS A 87 -9.53 -4.43 4.34
CA CYS A 87 -8.62 -4.99 5.36
C CYS A 87 -8.21 -3.92 6.39
N GLN A 88 -7.95 -2.69 5.96
CA GLN A 88 -7.58 -1.58 6.85
C GLN A 88 -8.72 -1.18 7.77
N ILE A 89 -9.93 -1.03 7.24
CA ILE A 89 -11.12 -0.70 8.02
C ILE A 89 -11.38 -1.77 9.10
N LEU A 90 -11.23 -3.05 8.74
CA LEU A 90 -11.34 -4.13 9.72
C LEU A 90 -10.25 -4.06 10.78
N LEU A 91 -9.01 -3.73 10.40
CA LEU A 91 -7.90 -3.55 11.35
C LEU A 91 -8.18 -2.40 12.34
N GLU A 92 -8.68 -1.28 11.85
CA GLU A 92 -9.09 -0.14 12.67
C GLU A 92 -10.27 -0.48 13.60
N SER A 93 -11.19 -1.33 13.16
CA SER A 93 -12.33 -1.78 13.98
C SER A 93 -11.91 -2.59 15.21
N PHE A 94 -10.83 -3.37 15.11
CA PHE A 94 -10.26 -4.09 16.24
C PHE A 94 -9.61 -3.12 17.25
N HIS A 95 -9.03 -2.02 16.78
CA HIS A 95 -8.42 -0.99 17.63
C HIS A 95 -9.46 -0.06 18.28
N ALA A 96 -10.58 0.19 17.60
CA ALA A 96 -11.62 1.11 18.07
C ALA A 96 -12.27 0.68 19.39
N SER A 97 -12.20 -0.61 19.75
CA SER A 97 -12.80 -1.13 20.97
C SER A 97 -11.79 -1.89 21.83
N PRO A 98 -11.46 -1.40 23.05
CA PRO A 98 -10.44 -2.01 23.92
C PRO A 98 -10.83 -3.41 24.41
N THR A 99 -12.11 -3.76 24.34
CA THR A 99 -12.61 -5.10 24.66
C THR A 99 -12.32 -6.11 23.54
N HIS A 100 -12.40 -5.67 22.28
CA HIS A 100 -12.09 -6.51 21.12
C HIS A 100 -10.59 -6.80 21.07
N GLU A 101 -9.74 -5.82 21.39
CA GLU A 101 -8.28 -6.02 21.47
C GLU A 101 -7.88 -7.03 22.56
N LYS A 102 -8.54 -7.00 23.73
CA LYS A 102 -8.29 -7.98 24.81
C LYS A 102 -8.63 -9.41 24.37
N ILE A 103 -9.79 -9.59 23.74
CA ILE A 103 -10.22 -10.89 23.22
C ILE A 103 -9.30 -11.34 22.08
N LEU A 104 -8.85 -10.41 21.25
CA LEU A 104 -7.92 -10.70 20.17
C LEU A 104 -6.57 -11.20 20.70
N ARG A 105 -6.04 -10.60 21.77
CA ARG A 105 -4.82 -11.07 22.46
C ARG A 105 -5.01 -12.42 23.14
N GLU A 106 -6.21 -12.73 23.62
CA GLU A 106 -6.56 -14.04 24.16
C GLU A 106 -6.53 -15.13 23.07
N ILE A 107 -7.05 -14.82 21.88
CA ILE A 107 -7.08 -15.74 20.72
C ILE A 107 -5.69 -15.86 20.07
N LEU A 108 -4.94 -14.76 20.04
CA LEU A 108 -3.64 -14.59 19.40
C LEU A 108 -2.60 -14.07 20.41
N PRO A 109 -1.93 -14.96 21.18
CA PRO A 109 -0.99 -14.54 22.21
C PRO A 109 0.29 -13.90 21.65
N ASP A 110 0.67 -14.21 20.41
CA ASP A 110 1.89 -13.70 19.75
C ASP A 110 1.70 -12.32 19.09
N LEU A 111 0.60 -11.62 19.41
CA LEU A 111 0.30 -10.32 18.80
C LEU A 111 1.23 -9.23 19.35
N ALA A 112 2.09 -8.69 18.48
CA ALA A 112 2.92 -7.53 18.80
C ALA A 112 2.04 -6.29 19.07
N GLY A 113 2.45 -5.44 20.02
CA GLY A 113 1.70 -4.24 20.42
C GLY A 113 1.40 -3.25 19.29
N ASP A 114 2.24 -3.22 18.25
CA ASP A 114 2.05 -2.38 17.06
C ASP A 114 1.13 -3.00 15.99
N HIS A 115 0.56 -4.19 16.24
CA HIS A 115 -0.37 -4.89 15.35
C HIS A 115 0.15 -5.18 13.92
N SER A 116 1.41 -4.84 13.61
CA SER A 116 2.04 -5.04 12.30
C SER A 116 2.17 -6.51 11.94
N ASN A 117 2.22 -7.39 12.95
CA ASN A 117 2.32 -8.83 12.77
C ASN A 117 0.96 -9.54 12.73
N LEU A 118 -0.17 -8.81 12.83
CA LEU A 118 -1.49 -9.44 12.94
C LEU A 118 -1.79 -10.38 11.78
N LEU A 119 -1.58 -9.93 10.54
CA LEU A 119 -1.79 -10.75 9.33
C LEU A 119 -0.96 -12.03 9.36
N ARG A 120 0.29 -11.95 9.85
CA ARG A 120 1.21 -13.10 9.92
C ARG A 120 0.85 -14.07 11.03
N VAL A 121 0.43 -13.55 12.18
CA VAL A 121 -0.02 -14.35 13.34
C VAL A 121 -1.33 -15.05 13.02
N VAL A 122 -2.27 -14.37 12.36
CA VAL A 122 -3.51 -14.97 11.84
C VAL A 122 -3.18 -16.06 10.83
N ALA A 123 -2.29 -15.80 9.87
CA ALA A 123 -1.89 -16.80 8.89
C ALA A 123 -1.26 -18.05 9.52
N ALA A 124 -0.39 -17.88 10.53
CA ALA A 124 0.21 -18.99 11.27
C ALA A 124 -0.84 -19.78 12.09
N LYS A 125 -1.73 -19.08 12.80
CA LYS A 125 -2.76 -19.69 13.64
C LYS A 125 -3.75 -20.53 12.84
N PHE A 126 -4.18 -20.02 11.69
CA PHE A 126 -5.17 -20.68 10.83
C PHE A 126 -4.54 -21.49 9.68
N SER A 127 -3.21 -21.65 9.67
CA SER A 127 -2.47 -22.36 8.61
C SER A 127 -2.80 -21.86 7.20
N LEU A 128 -2.98 -20.54 7.05
CA LEU A 128 -3.31 -19.92 5.77
C LEU A 128 -2.04 -19.71 4.94
N HIS A 129 -1.91 -20.47 3.86
CA HIS A 129 -0.79 -20.33 2.93
C HIS A 129 -1.07 -19.22 1.90
N ALA A 130 -0.86 -17.96 2.30
CA ALA A 130 -1.11 -16.78 1.46
C ALA A 130 0.07 -15.79 1.45
N PRO A 131 1.24 -16.18 0.93
CA PRO A 131 2.45 -15.34 0.98
C PRO A 131 2.33 -14.06 0.14
N LEU A 132 1.64 -14.09 -1.02
CA LEU A 132 1.50 -12.92 -1.88
C LEU A 132 0.53 -11.92 -1.27
N ALA A 133 -0.58 -12.40 -0.72
CA ALA A 133 -1.56 -11.55 -0.04
C ALA A 133 -0.97 -10.88 1.19
N ILE A 134 -0.18 -11.59 2.00
CA ILE A 134 0.46 -11.01 3.19
C ILE A 134 1.40 -9.88 2.80
N ASP A 135 2.25 -10.08 1.80
CA ASP A 135 3.17 -9.05 1.31
C ASP A 135 2.39 -7.83 0.77
N ARG A 136 1.34 -8.07 -0.02
CA ARG A 136 0.49 -7.05 -0.63
C ARG A 136 -0.28 -6.22 0.40
N LEU A 137 -0.91 -6.87 1.38
CA LEU A 137 -1.69 -6.23 2.44
C LEU A 137 -0.78 -5.49 3.43
N THR A 138 0.44 -5.98 3.65
CA THR A 138 1.46 -5.28 4.45
C THR A 138 1.92 -3.99 3.76
N LYS A 139 2.16 -4.05 2.45
CA LYS A 139 2.58 -2.89 1.63
C LYS A 139 1.46 -1.89 1.35
N LYS A 140 0.20 -2.31 1.48
CA LYS A 140 -1.00 -1.47 1.27
C LYS A 140 -1.14 -0.89 -0.15
N VAL A 141 -0.43 -1.42 -1.14
CA VAL A 141 -0.47 -0.95 -2.54
C VAL A 141 -0.52 -2.13 -3.52
N PRO A 142 -1.37 -2.08 -4.59
CA PRO A 142 -1.45 -3.11 -5.64
C PRO A 142 -0.11 -3.43 -6.32
N ALA A 143 0.04 -4.64 -6.88
CA ALA A 143 1.27 -5.04 -7.57
C ALA A 143 1.57 -4.16 -8.78
N THR A 144 0.55 -3.68 -9.47
CA THR A 144 0.71 -2.73 -10.59
C THR A 144 1.37 -1.43 -10.15
N ILE A 145 1.06 -0.95 -8.95
CA ILE A 145 1.64 0.28 -8.38
C ILE A 145 2.99 -0.01 -7.74
N GLU A 146 3.16 -1.17 -7.10
CA GLU A 146 4.48 -1.60 -6.64
C GLU A 146 5.44 -1.79 -7.81
N HIS A 147 5.03 -2.45 -8.90
CA HIS A 147 5.86 -2.65 -10.10
C HIS A 147 6.01 -1.38 -10.93
N PHE A 148 5.06 -0.44 -10.88
CA PHE A 148 5.28 0.92 -11.39
C PHE A 148 6.39 1.60 -10.57
N HIS A 149 6.35 1.51 -9.24
CA HIS A 149 7.43 1.96 -8.37
C HIS A 149 8.69 1.10 -8.44
N LYS A 150 8.65 -0.17 -8.86
CA LYS A 150 9.81 -1.08 -8.98
C LYS A 150 10.51 -0.94 -10.31
N HIS A 151 9.81 -0.56 -11.37
CA HIS A 151 10.46 -0.05 -12.57
C HIS A 151 11.20 1.26 -12.29
N VAL A 152 10.69 2.08 -11.36
CA VAL A 152 11.41 3.25 -10.80
C VAL A 152 12.53 2.83 -9.82
N GLU A 153 12.32 1.83 -8.96
CA GLU A 153 13.30 1.36 -7.95
C GLU A 153 14.39 0.43 -8.54
N LEU A 154 14.23 -0.09 -9.77
CA LEU A 154 15.31 -0.81 -10.47
C LEU A 154 16.39 0.15 -11.00
N ALA A 155 16.15 1.46 -10.95
CA ALA A 155 17.18 2.50 -11.13
C ALA A 155 17.89 2.89 -9.82
N GLU A 156 17.42 2.44 -8.65
CA GLU A 156 18.10 2.70 -7.37
C GLU A 156 18.61 1.38 -6.73
N PRO A 157 19.93 1.21 -6.55
CA PRO A 157 20.45 0.05 -5.85
C PRO A 157 20.05 0.09 -4.37
N THR A 158 19.60 -1.07 -3.93
CA THR A 158 19.03 -1.38 -2.61
C THR A 158 20.04 -1.19 -1.49
N GLU A 159 19.69 -0.45 -0.43
CA GLU A 159 20.30 -0.66 0.89
C GLU A 159 19.23 -0.82 1.98
N LYS A 160 19.06 -2.07 2.44
CA LYS A 160 18.47 -2.40 3.75
C LYS A 160 19.43 -1.94 4.86
N PRO A 161 18.93 -1.60 6.06
CA PRO A 161 19.75 -1.15 7.16
C PRO A 161 20.50 -2.35 7.77
N ALA A 162 21.76 -2.52 7.40
CA ALA A 162 22.72 -3.26 8.21
C ALA A 162 23.38 -2.27 9.17
N ALA A 163 23.28 -2.56 10.46
CA ALA A 163 23.98 -1.84 11.50
C ALA A 163 25.50 -1.84 11.21
N SER A 164 26.08 -0.66 10.99
CA SER A 164 27.45 -0.37 11.40
C SER A 164 27.64 1.13 11.57
N GLU A 165 28.11 1.48 12.76
CA GLU A 165 28.61 2.79 13.14
C GLU A 165 29.84 3.15 12.28
N ALA A 166 29.92 4.39 11.76
CA ALA A 166 31.11 5.27 11.87
C ALA A 166 31.04 6.51 10.95
N ALA A 167 31.02 7.68 11.61
CA ALA A 167 31.79 8.89 11.29
C ALA A 167 31.70 9.55 9.89
N SER A 168 30.87 10.59 9.77
CA SER A 168 31.34 11.93 9.36
C SER A 168 30.24 12.98 9.61
N GLY A 169 30.60 14.07 10.27
CA GLY A 169 29.67 15.04 10.85
C GLY A 169 29.09 16.03 9.85
N LEU A 170 27.80 15.88 9.54
CA LEU A 170 26.85 16.97 9.27
C LEU A 170 25.47 16.58 9.84
N PRO A 171 24.68 17.51 10.38
CA PRO A 171 23.44 17.15 11.07
C PRO A 171 22.42 16.57 10.10
N ALA A 172 22.03 15.30 10.31
CA ALA A 172 21.04 14.54 9.53
C ALA A 172 19.71 15.29 9.28
N ARG A 173 19.40 16.30 10.10
CA ARG A 173 18.23 17.17 9.96
C ARG A 173 18.29 18.15 8.79
N ALA A 174 19.48 18.52 8.31
CA ALA A 174 19.65 19.40 7.16
C ALA A 174 19.47 18.66 5.82
N ILE A 175 19.92 17.41 5.75
CA ILE A 175 19.80 16.55 4.57
C ILE A 175 18.32 16.23 4.29
N HIS A 176 17.56 15.85 5.32
CA HIS A 176 16.12 15.60 5.19
C HIS A 176 15.32 16.85 4.79
N LYS A 177 15.70 18.04 5.27
CA LYS A 177 15.01 19.29 4.93
C LYS A 177 15.26 19.72 3.48
N LEU A 178 16.42 19.38 2.93
CA LEU A 178 16.80 19.72 1.56
C LEU A 178 16.19 18.74 0.54
N ALA A 179 16.16 17.43 0.83
CA ALA A 179 15.44 16.45 0.02
C ALA A 179 13.92 16.69 0.01
N ALA A 180 13.35 17.16 1.13
CA ALA A 180 11.96 17.60 1.17
C ALA A 180 11.71 18.87 0.34
N ALA A 181 12.71 19.74 0.18
CA ALA A 181 12.60 20.95 -0.64
C ALA A 181 12.59 20.61 -2.14
N SER A 182 13.45 19.70 -2.61
CA SER A 182 13.43 19.23 -4.00
C SER A 182 12.15 18.47 -4.33
N ALA A 183 11.68 17.57 -3.45
CA ALA A 183 10.41 16.87 -3.64
C ALA A 183 9.20 17.82 -3.71
N ARG A 184 9.20 18.90 -2.91
CA ARG A 184 8.17 19.94 -2.96
C ARG A 184 8.19 20.68 -4.30
N LEU A 185 9.36 21.06 -4.80
CA LEU A 185 9.49 21.77 -6.07
C LEU A 185 9.08 20.89 -7.25
N VAL A 186 9.38 19.59 -7.22
CA VAL A 186 8.95 18.63 -8.25
C VAL A 186 7.42 18.48 -8.24
N ALA A 187 6.81 18.38 -7.07
CA ALA A 187 5.36 18.32 -6.94
C ALA A 187 4.68 19.62 -7.44
N GLU A 188 5.28 20.78 -7.18
CA GLU A 188 4.81 22.08 -7.65
C GLU A 188 4.88 22.19 -9.18
N ALA A 189 6.01 21.79 -9.80
CA ALA A 189 6.15 21.75 -11.25
C ALA A 189 5.14 20.79 -11.89
N THR A 190 4.93 19.61 -11.30
CA THR A 190 3.94 18.63 -11.77
C THR A 190 2.52 19.19 -11.70
N GLY A 191 2.16 19.86 -10.60
CA GLY A 191 0.86 20.53 -10.46
C GLY A 191 0.66 21.64 -11.49
N ASN A 192 1.70 22.42 -11.78
CA ASN A 192 1.66 23.48 -12.79
C ASN A 192 1.47 22.92 -14.21
N PHE A 193 2.11 21.78 -14.53
CA PHE A 193 1.90 21.07 -15.81
C PHE A 193 0.46 20.63 -15.98
N ILE A 194 -0.11 19.94 -14.99
CA ILE A 194 -1.50 19.46 -15.02
C ILE A 194 -2.46 20.64 -15.19
N THR A 195 -2.26 21.70 -14.41
CA THR A 195 -3.11 22.90 -14.44
C THR A 195 -3.09 23.57 -15.83
N LEU A 196 -1.92 23.72 -16.44
CA LEU A 196 -1.79 24.31 -17.79
C LEU A 196 -2.42 23.40 -18.85
N MET A 197 -2.20 22.09 -18.75
CA MET A 197 -2.73 21.10 -19.68
C MET A 197 -4.26 21.06 -19.64
N ASP A 198 -4.84 21.15 -18.44
CA ASP A 198 -6.29 21.22 -18.25
C ASP A 198 -6.87 22.53 -18.76
N ALA A 199 -6.19 23.67 -18.57
CA ALA A 199 -6.61 24.94 -19.14
C ALA A 199 -6.71 24.89 -20.68
N VAL A 200 -5.72 24.29 -21.35
CA VAL A 200 -5.74 24.10 -22.81
C VAL A 200 -6.88 23.17 -23.23
N LYS A 201 -7.10 22.06 -22.51
CA LYS A 201 -8.23 21.13 -22.75
C LYS A 201 -9.60 21.79 -22.54
N LEU A 202 -9.70 22.77 -21.65
CA LEU A 202 -10.91 23.56 -21.41
C LEU A 202 -11.09 24.70 -22.43
N ASN A 203 -10.33 24.71 -23.52
CA ASN A 203 -10.36 25.73 -24.58
C ASN A 203 -9.99 27.14 -24.09
N TYR A 204 -9.08 27.26 -23.13
CA TYR A 204 -8.52 28.56 -22.78
C TYR A 204 -7.61 29.00 -23.93
N ASN A 205 -8.03 30.02 -24.67
CA ASN A 205 -7.39 30.42 -25.92
C ASN A 205 -6.85 31.85 -25.88
N THR A 206 -6.95 32.55 -24.75
CA THR A 206 -6.49 33.94 -24.62
C THR A 206 -5.11 34.02 -23.98
N LYS A 207 -4.32 35.01 -24.39
CA LYS A 207 -3.02 35.33 -23.80
C LYS A 207 -3.10 35.52 -22.28
N LEU A 208 -4.10 36.28 -21.81
CA LEU A 208 -4.26 36.59 -20.39
C LEU A 208 -4.48 35.34 -19.51
N GLN A 209 -5.05 34.28 -20.07
CA GLN A 209 -5.31 33.02 -19.37
C GLN A 209 -4.10 32.07 -19.42
N LEU A 210 -3.47 31.92 -20.59
CA LEU A 210 -2.38 30.96 -20.79
C LEU A 210 -1.02 31.48 -20.32
N HIS A 211 -0.75 32.78 -20.50
CA HIS A 211 0.53 33.39 -20.14
C HIS A 211 0.91 33.25 -18.66
N PRO A 212 0.04 33.57 -17.66
CA PRO A 212 0.41 33.42 -16.25
C PRO A 212 0.67 31.96 -15.87
N LEU A 213 -0.10 31.02 -16.45
CA LEU A 213 0.05 29.59 -16.20
C LEU A 213 1.38 29.07 -16.76
N LEU A 214 1.71 29.42 -18.02
CA LEU A 214 2.97 29.03 -18.65
C LEU A 214 4.18 29.70 -17.98
N SER A 215 4.06 30.97 -17.58
CA SER A 215 5.11 31.67 -16.84
C SER A 215 5.40 31.00 -15.50
N ASN A 216 4.36 30.66 -14.73
CA ASN A 216 4.52 29.95 -13.46
C ASN A 216 5.17 28.58 -13.65
N LEU A 217 4.77 27.84 -14.69
CA LEU A 217 5.39 26.57 -15.04
C LEU A 217 6.89 26.75 -15.35
N VAL A 218 7.25 27.68 -16.23
CA VAL A 218 8.65 27.92 -16.60
C VAL A 218 9.49 28.39 -15.41
N ILE A 219 8.93 29.22 -14.52
CA ILE A 219 9.61 29.64 -13.28
C ILE A 219 9.83 28.42 -12.37
N SER A 220 8.79 27.60 -12.13
CA SER A 220 8.93 26.39 -11.30
C SER A 220 9.96 25.40 -11.86
N LEU A 221 10.06 25.28 -13.19
CA LEU A 221 11.08 24.47 -13.86
C LEU A 221 12.49 25.08 -13.80
N ASN A 222 12.60 26.40 -13.70
CA ASN A 222 13.89 27.09 -13.52
C ASN A 222 14.36 27.06 -12.06
N GLU A 223 13.43 27.03 -11.11
CA GLU A 223 13.72 26.85 -9.69
C GLU A 223 14.13 25.42 -9.35
N LEU A 224 13.79 24.46 -10.21
CA LEU A 224 14.29 23.08 -10.17
C LEU A 224 15.78 23.03 -10.57
N VAL A 225 16.61 23.24 -9.56
CA VAL A 225 18.07 23.11 -9.62
C VAL A 225 18.46 21.75 -9.06
N THR A 226 19.01 20.88 -9.90
CA THR A 226 19.68 19.65 -9.46
C THR A 226 21.12 19.98 -9.07
N ARG A 227 21.58 19.43 -7.94
CA ARG A 227 23.00 19.54 -7.54
C ARG A 227 23.75 18.35 -8.12
N GLU A 228 24.40 18.54 -9.26
CA GLU A 228 25.48 17.64 -9.66
C GLU A 228 26.82 18.26 -9.23
N ASN A 229 27.60 17.53 -8.42
CA ASN A 229 28.98 17.88 -8.05
C ASN A 229 29.22 19.31 -7.52
N SER A 230 28.40 19.75 -6.56
CA SER A 230 28.56 21.04 -5.85
C SER A 230 28.29 22.31 -6.66
N GLN A 231 27.86 22.20 -7.92
CA GLN A 231 27.30 23.33 -8.68
C GLN A 231 25.79 23.15 -8.89
N ALA A 232 25.08 24.27 -8.77
CA ALA A 232 23.66 24.38 -9.05
C ALA A 232 23.47 24.34 -10.56
N VAL A 233 23.09 23.18 -11.12
CA VAL A 233 22.80 23.05 -12.54
C VAL A 233 21.28 23.02 -12.68
N ALA A 234 20.73 23.90 -13.50
CA ALA A 234 19.30 23.86 -13.81
C ALA A 234 19.02 22.57 -14.58
N LEU A 235 17.94 21.86 -14.25
CA LEU A 235 17.46 20.73 -15.05
C LEU A 235 17.23 21.19 -16.50
N GLU A 236 18.16 20.85 -17.38
CA GLU A 236 18.07 21.10 -18.82
C GLU A 236 17.53 19.83 -19.48
N PHE A 237 16.29 19.91 -19.93
CA PHE A 237 15.65 18.87 -20.72
C PHE A 237 15.07 19.48 -22.01
N PRO A 238 15.00 18.70 -23.11
CA PRO A 238 14.63 19.22 -24.43
C PRO A 238 13.24 19.87 -24.49
N GLY A 239 12.32 19.49 -23.60
CA GLY A 239 10.99 20.08 -23.49
C GLY A 239 10.98 21.55 -23.04
N LYS A 240 11.96 21.98 -22.25
CA LYS A 240 12.03 23.35 -21.72
C LYS A 240 12.13 24.41 -22.82
N LEU A 241 12.91 24.13 -23.88
CA LEU A 241 13.06 25.04 -25.02
C LEU A 241 11.75 25.24 -25.78
N LYS A 242 10.93 24.19 -25.88
CA LYS A 242 9.60 24.27 -26.51
C LYS A 242 8.66 25.14 -25.70
N LEU A 243 8.64 25.00 -24.37
CA LEU A 243 7.82 25.85 -23.48
C LEU A 243 8.21 27.33 -23.58
N VAL A 244 9.51 27.63 -23.67
CA VAL A 244 10.00 29.00 -23.88
C VAL A 244 9.59 29.53 -25.25
N SER A 245 9.65 28.71 -26.30
CA SER A 245 9.16 29.09 -27.64
C SER A 245 7.67 29.43 -27.62
N TRP A 246 6.85 28.67 -26.90
CA TRP A 246 5.43 28.97 -26.71
C TRP A 246 5.20 30.23 -25.88
N LEU A 247 6.03 30.49 -24.87
CA LEU A 247 5.98 31.74 -24.09
C LEU A 247 6.28 32.95 -24.98
N ILE A 248 7.27 32.85 -25.87
CA ILE A 248 7.59 33.90 -26.85
C ILE A 248 6.43 34.08 -27.83
N LYS A 249 5.85 32.98 -28.33
CA LYS A 249 4.68 33.03 -29.23
C LYS A 249 3.49 33.70 -28.54
N LEU A 250 3.19 33.36 -27.28
CA LEU A 250 2.12 33.98 -26.49
C LEU A 250 2.40 35.46 -26.18
N ASN A 251 3.66 35.85 -25.95
CA ASN A 251 4.01 37.25 -25.70
C ASN A 251 3.85 38.13 -26.95
N ASN A 252 4.14 37.57 -28.14
CA ASN A 252 3.99 38.25 -29.42
C ASN A 252 2.52 38.42 -29.87
N LEU A 253 1.57 37.74 -29.22
CA LEU A 253 0.15 37.93 -29.48
C LEU A 253 -0.35 39.23 -28.83
N SER A 254 -1.30 39.88 -29.50
CA SER A 254 -2.02 41.02 -28.93
C SER A 254 -2.96 40.55 -27.82
N ASP A 255 -3.26 41.41 -26.84
CA ASP A 255 -4.02 41.02 -25.64
C ASP A 255 -5.46 40.55 -25.92
N ASN A 256 -6.00 40.85 -27.11
CA ASN A 256 -7.32 40.41 -27.57
C ASN A 256 -7.26 39.25 -28.59
N ASP A 257 -6.06 38.80 -28.95
CA ASP A 257 -5.90 37.76 -29.95
C ASP A 257 -6.09 36.38 -29.31
N THR A 258 -6.76 35.49 -30.02
CA THR A 258 -7.06 34.12 -29.57
C THR A 258 -6.19 33.13 -30.32
N LEU A 259 -5.62 32.17 -29.61
CA LEU A 259 -4.92 31.05 -30.22
C LEU A 259 -5.87 30.26 -31.13
N SER A 260 -5.40 29.92 -32.34
CA SER A 260 -6.14 29.03 -33.24
C SER A 260 -6.32 27.65 -32.60
N SER A 261 -7.37 26.94 -32.98
CA SER A 261 -7.61 25.56 -32.53
C SER A 261 -6.42 24.65 -32.87
N ASP A 262 -5.86 24.80 -34.08
CA ASP A 262 -4.70 24.02 -34.53
C ASP A 262 -3.45 24.31 -33.68
N ASP A 263 -3.30 25.57 -33.24
CA ASP A 263 -2.21 25.98 -32.36
C ASP A 263 -2.41 25.44 -30.92
N LEU A 264 -3.65 25.32 -30.44
CA LEU A 264 -3.94 24.72 -29.13
C LEU A 264 -3.62 23.21 -29.12
N GLU A 265 -3.95 22.50 -30.20
CA GLU A 265 -3.60 21.08 -30.33
C GLU A 265 -2.09 20.87 -30.39
N LEU A 266 -1.38 21.71 -31.16
CA LEU A 266 0.08 21.67 -31.22
C LEU A 266 0.70 22.03 -29.86
N PHE A 267 0.15 23.03 -29.17
CA PHE A 267 0.60 23.43 -27.84
C PHE A 267 0.40 22.31 -26.82
N LEU A 268 -0.74 21.61 -26.86
CA LEU A 268 -1.02 20.48 -26.00
C LEU A 268 -0.03 19.32 -26.25
N LEU A 269 0.28 19.02 -27.51
CA LEU A 269 1.25 17.98 -27.89
C LEU A 269 2.67 18.33 -27.41
N ASP A 270 3.09 19.58 -27.58
CA ASP A 270 4.40 20.04 -27.11
C ASP A 270 4.48 20.06 -25.58
N LEU A 271 3.38 20.37 -24.89
CA LEU A 271 3.28 20.32 -23.43
C LEU A 271 3.38 18.87 -22.94
N ASP A 272 2.70 17.93 -23.58
CA ASP A 272 2.80 16.49 -23.27
C ASP A 272 4.22 15.96 -23.51
N THR A 273 4.84 16.33 -24.63
CA THR A 273 6.25 15.99 -24.91
C THR A 273 7.19 16.57 -23.85
N SER A 274 6.91 17.80 -23.40
CA SER A 274 7.72 18.48 -22.38
C SER A 274 7.52 17.86 -20.99
N TYR A 275 6.32 17.39 -20.69
CA TYR A 275 6.02 16.68 -19.45
C TYR A 275 6.70 15.32 -19.39
N HIS A 276 6.67 14.54 -20.48
CA HIS A 276 7.41 13.28 -20.59
C HIS A 276 8.92 13.52 -20.45
N GLY A 277 9.48 14.49 -21.20
CA GLY A 277 10.90 14.82 -21.08
C GLY A 277 11.31 15.38 -19.71
N PHE A 278 10.39 16.01 -19.00
CA PHE A 278 10.58 16.41 -17.60
C PHE A 278 10.61 15.17 -16.68
N TYR A 279 9.67 14.25 -16.86
CA TYR A 279 9.61 13.01 -16.08
C TYR A 279 10.86 12.14 -16.31
N ASP A 280 11.29 11.99 -17.56
CA ASP A 280 12.53 11.28 -17.93
C ASP A 280 13.79 11.94 -17.36
N SER A 281 13.75 13.25 -17.04
CA SER A 281 14.87 13.96 -16.39
C SER A 281 14.90 13.82 -14.88
N LEU A 282 13.83 13.28 -14.29
CA LEU A 282 13.73 12.95 -12.87
C LEU A 282 14.10 11.49 -12.57
N GLU A 283 14.09 10.63 -13.60
CA GLU A 283 14.64 9.26 -13.57
C GLU A 283 16.18 9.29 -13.64
#